data_AF-A0A6G1C947-F1
#
_entry.id   AF-A0A6G1C947-F1
#
_cell.length_a   1.000
_cell.length_b   1.000
_cell.length_c   1.000
_cell.angle_alpha   90.00
_cell.angle_beta   90.00
_cell.angle_gamma   90.00
#
_symmetry.space_group_name_H-M   'P 1'
#
loop_
_entity.id
_entity.type
_entity.pdbx_description
1 polymer ?
#
loop_
_entity_poly.entity_id
_entity_poly.type
_entity_poly.pdbx_seq_one_letter_code
_entity_poly.pdbx_strand_id
1 'polypeptide(L)'
;MLLLHKETDGGTLLEKIAVYQRANKEVAIICNHQRSVSKSHDSQMTRLNEKIDELKAQRDELKVDLSKVKKGRPLGNDKDGKPKRNLALKRLKRRYLRLKPR
;
A
#
# COMPACT_ATOMS: atom_id res chain seq x y z
N MET A 1 28.86 -8.36 -16.04
CA MET A 1 28.60 -9.78 -15.68
C MET A 1 29.05 -10.11 -14.25
N LEU A 2 30.26 -9.73 -13.83
CA LEU A 2 30.77 -9.96 -12.46
C LEU A 2 29.96 -9.30 -11.33
N LEU A 3 29.36 -8.12 -11.56
CA LEU A 3 28.52 -7.45 -10.55
C LEU A 3 27.24 -8.24 -10.22
N LEU A 4 26.58 -8.76 -11.25
CA LEU A 4 25.33 -9.51 -11.12
C LEU A 4 25.53 -10.81 -10.33
N HIS A 5 26.68 -11.46 -10.53
CA HIS A 5 27.03 -12.69 -9.84
C HIS A 5 27.25 -12.48 -8.34
N LYS A 6 27.92 -11.39 -7.94
CA LYS A 6 28.13 -11.04 -6.52
C LYS A 6 26.83 -10.74 -5.77
N GLU A 7 25.85 -10.10 -6.43
CA GLU A 7 24.56 -9.75 -5.82
C GLU A 7 23.57 -10.93 -5.73
N THR A 8 23.85 -12.04 -6.42
CA THR A 8 22.93 -13.18 -6.53
C THR A 8 23.48 -14.47 -5.97
N ASP A 9 24.70 -14.47 -5.45
CA ASP A 9 25.34 -15.69 -4.98
C ASP A 9 24.63 -16.21 -3.72
N GLY A 10 24.23 -17.48 -3.76
CA GLY A 10 23.37 -18.09 -2.73
C GLY A 10 21.88 -17.68 -2.72
N GLY A 11 21.44 -16.77 -3.60
CA GLY A 11 20.04 -16.33 -3.68
C GLY A 11 19.08 -17.33 -4.34
N THR A 12 17.80 -17.26 -3.99
CA THR A 12 16.71 -18.00 -4.62
C THR A 12 16.52 -17.59 -6.08
N LEU A 13 15.93 -18.46 -6.90
CA LEU A 13 15.67 -18.17 -8.32
C LEU A 13 14.92 -16.83 -8.54
N LEU A 14 13.96 -16.51 -7.68
CA LEU A 14 13.19 -15.26 -7.76
C LEU A 14 14.06 -14.03 -7.50
N GLU A 15 14.98 -14.10 -6.54
CA GLU A 15 15.93 -13.02 -6.26
C GLU A 15 16.88 -12.81 -7.42
N LYS A 16 17.36 -13.90 -8.05
CA LYS A 16 18.20 -13.82 -9.25
C LYS A 16 17.47 -13.17 -10.42
N ILE A 17 16.21 -13.51 -10.64
CA ILE A 17 15.36 -12.89 -11.68
C ILE A 17 15.17 -11.40 -11.39
N ALA A 18 14.92 -11.01 -10.13
CA ALA A 18 14.76 -9.61 -9.75
C ALA A 18 16.02 -8.78 -10.00
N VAL A 19 17.20 -9.30 -9.65
CA VAL A 19 18.49 -8.64 -9.94
C VAL A 19 18.72 -8.50 -11.44
N TYR A 20 18.45 -9.57 -12.21
CA TYR A 20 18.55 -9.53 -13.67
C TYR A 20 17.61 -8.49 -14.30
N GLN A 21 16.35 -8.43 -13.87
CA GLN A 21 15.38 -7.44 -14.35
C GLN A 21 15.81 -6.00 -14.01
N ARG A 22 16.36 -5.78 -12.80
CA ARG A 22 16.90 -4.47 -12.40
C ARG A 22 18.05 -4.06 -13.31
N ALA A 23 19.04 -4.92 -13.53
CA ALA A 23 20.17 -4.60 -14.40
C ALA A 23 19.75 -4.33 -15.84
N ASN A 24 18.79 -5.11 -16.38
CA ASN A 24 18.24 -4.84 -17.71
C ASN A 24 17.54 -3.47 -17.80
N LYS A 25 16.88 -3.03 -16.73
CA LYS A 25 16.25 -1.71 -16.67
C LYS A 25 17.31 -0.60 -16.69
N GLU A 26 18.41 -0.74 -15.94
CA GLU A 26 19.52 0.21 -15.95
C GLU A 26 20.15 0.33 -17.35
N VAL A 27 20.39 -0.79 -18.02
CA VAL A 27 20.90 -0.80 -19.40
C VAL A 27 19.93 -0.11 -20.35
N ALA A 28 18.62 -0.38 -20.24
CA ALA A 28 17.61 0.28 -21.07
C ALA A 28 17.58 1.81 -20.87
N ILE A 29 17.84 2.30 -19.65
CA ILE A 29 17.93 3.73 -19.35
C ILE A 29 19.19 4.33 -20.01
N ILE A 30 20.35 3.70 -19.83
CA ILE A 30 21.63 4.18 -20.40
C ILE A 30 21.59 4.18 -21.94
N CYS A 31 20.95 3.17 -22.54
CA CYS A 31 20.82 3.02 -23.98
C CYS A 31 19.61 3.79 -24.58
N ASN A 32 18.94 4.65 -23.80
CA ASN A 32 17.76 5.42 -24.22
C ASN A 32 16.60 4.59 -24.80
N HIS A 33 16.48 3.31 -24.42
CA HIS A 33 15.36 2.45 -24.81
C HIS A 33 14.15 2.66 -23.89
N GLN A 34 13.63 3.89 -23.87
CA GLN A 34 12.45 4.23 -23.08
C GLN A 34 11.16 3.75 -23.77
N ARG A 35 10.25 3.19 -22.99
CA ARG A 35 8.90 2.84 -23.47
C ARG A 35 8.01 4.07 -23.39
N SER A 36 7.14 4.25 -24.39
CA SER A 36 6.09 5.25 -24.33
C SER A 36 5.10 4.93 -23.21
N VAL A 37 4.59 5.98 -22.59
CA VAL A 37 3.51 5.86 -21.60
C VAL A 37 2.28 5.29 -22.29
N SER A 38 1.71 4.21 -21.73
CA SER A 38 0.51 3.60 -22.30
C SER A 38 -0.68 4.54 -22.19
N LYS A 39 -1.61 4.49 -23.15
CA LYS A 39 -2.84 5.31 -23.14
C LYS A 39 -3.68 5.20 -21.86
N SER A 40 -3.57 4.09 -21.12
CA SER A 40 -4.31 3.85 -19.88
C SER A 40 -3.59 4.27 -18.60
N HIS A 41 -2.36 4.78 -18.69
CA HIS A 41 -1.53 5.12 -17.53
C HIS A 41 -2.23 6.13 -16.61
N ASP A 42 -2.75 7.23 -17.15
CA ASP A 42 -3.42 8.25 -16.35
C ASP A 42 -4.64 7.70 -15.63
N SER A 43 -5.46 6.88 -16.31
CA SER A 43 -6.61 6.22 -15.68
C SER A 43 -6.21 5.28 -14.53
N GLN A 44 -5.07 4.59 -14.65
CA GLN A 44 -4.57 3.72 -13.59
C GLN A 44 -4.08 4.55 -12.40
N MET A 45 -3.35 5.63 -12.66
CA MET A 45 -2.85 6.53 -11.63
C MET A 45 -4.00 7.21 -10.86
N THR A 46 -5.04 7.68 -11.55
CA THR A 46 -6.24 8.25 -10.91
C THR A 46 -6.90 7.24 -9.98
N ARG A 47 -7.14 6.00 -10.43
CA ARG A 47 -7.74 4.94 -9.60
C ARG A 47 -6.90 4.60 -8.37
N LEU A 48 -5.57 4.57 -8.53
CA LEU A 48 -4.66 4.32 -7.40
C LEU A 48 -4.71 5.47 -6.38
N ASN A 49 -4.72 6.71 -6.84
CA ASN A 49 -4.83 7.89 -5.97
C ASN A 49 -6.17 7.92 -5.22
N GLU A 50 -7.29 7.67 -5.91
CA GLU A 50 -8.61 7.51 -5.28
C GLU A 50 -8.59 6.44 -4.19
N LYS A 51 -7.96 5.29 -4.48
CA LYS A 51 -7.83 4.21 -3.49
C LYS A 51 -6.98 4.61 -2.29
N ILE A 52 -5.91 5.35 -2.51
CA ILE A 52 -5.06 5.87 -1.44
C ILE A 52 -5.88 6.80 -0.52
N ASP A 53 -6.66 7.69 -1.10
CA ASP A 53 -7.45 8.66 -0.33
C ASP A 53 -8.60 7.99 0.43
N GLU A 54 -9.26 6.98 -0.15
CA GLU A 54 -10.21 6.13 0.57
C GLU A 54 -9.58 5.45 1.78
N LEU A 55 -8.36 4.89 1.63
CA LEU A 55 -7.67 4.20 2.73
C LEU A 55 -7.24 5.18 3.82
N LYS A 56 -6.82 6.41 3.46
CA LYS A 56 -6.53 7.48 4.42
C LYS A 56 -7.78 7.86 5.21
N ALA A 57 -8.92 8.07 4.54
CA ALA A 57 -10.19 8.38 5.20
C ALA A 57 -10.61 7.28 6.18
N GLN A 58 -10.54 6.01 5.75
CA GLN A 58 -10.83 4.85 6.62
C GLN A 58 -9.92 4.78 7.84
N ARG A 59 -8.63 5.12 7.69
CA ARG A 59 -7.67 5.16 8.80
C ARG A 59 -8.07 6.22 9.83
N ASP A 60 -8.46 7.41 9.36
CA ASP A 60 -8.81 8.52 10.24
C ASP A 60 -10.11 8.29 11.00
N GLU A 61 -11.12 7.70 10.33
CA GLU A 61 -12.32 7.20 11.01
C GLU A 61 -11.96 6.20 12.12
N LEU A 62 -11.13 5.19 11.83
CA LEU A 62 -10.71 4.19 12.82
C LEU A 62 -9.93 4.80 13.98
N LYS A 63 -9.14 5.86 13.74
CA LYS A 63 -8.42 6.59 14.79
C LYS A 63 -9.40 7.30 15.72
N VAL A 64 -10.42 7.95 15.18
CA VAL A 64 -11.49 8.60 15.95
C VAL A 64 -12.28 7.56 16.75
N ASP A 65 -12.69 6.47 16.12
CA ASP A 65 -13.43 5.39 16.75
C ASP A 65 -12.65 4.75 17.91
N LEU A 66 -11.35 4.50 17.71
CA LEU A 66 -10.45 4.04 18.78
C LEU A 66 -10.39 5.02 19.95
N SER A 67 -10.37 6.33 19.67
CA SER A 67 -10.33 7.35 20.73
C SER A 67 -11.64 7.41 21.53
N LYS A 68 -12.80 7.22 20.87
CA LYS A 68 -14.12 7.21 21.50
C LYS A 68 -14.29 5.99 22.40
N VAL A 69 -13.97 4.80 21.87
CA VAL A 69 -14.06 3.54 22.62
C VAL A 69 -13.12 3.54 23.83
N LYS A 70 -11.89 4.08 23.69
CA LYS A 70 -10.97 4.25 24.84
C LYS A 70 -11.50 5.18 25.92
N LYS A 71 -12.30 6.18 25.56
CA LYS A 71 -12.94 7.13 26.48
C LYS A 71 -14.32 6.63 26.97
N GLY A 72 -14.70 5.39 26.67
CA GLY A 72 -16.01 4.84 27.04
C GLY A 72 -17.20 5.47 26.32
N ARG A 73 -16.97 6.24 25.24
CA ARG A 73 -18.04 6.88 24.47
C ARG A 73 -18.55 5.96 23.35
N PRO A 74 -19.85 6.02 23.03
CA PRO A 74 -20.41 5.27 21.92
C PRO A 74 -19.79 5.71 20.60
N LEU A 75 -19.68 4.76 19.66
CA LEU A 75 -19.37 5.06 18.28
C LEU A 75 -20.52 5.86 17.64
N GLY A 76 -20.18 6.67 16.63
CA GLY A 76 -21.18 7.43 15.88
C GLY A 76 -22.00 6.57 14.92
N ASN A 77 -22.69 7.19 13.98
CA ASN A 77 -23.42 6.47 12.94
C ASN A 77 -22.50 6.05 11.77
N ASP A 78 -22.92 5.03 11.04
CA ASP A 78 -22.30 4.57 9.80
C ASP A 78 -22.77 5.42 8.61
N LYS A 79 -22.22 5.14 7.43
CA LYS A 79 -22.59 5.82 6.17
C LYS A 79 -24.09 5.69 5.86
N ASP A 80 -24.73 4.61 6.29
CA ASP A 80 -26.17 4.37 6.15
C ASP A 80 -27.02 5.01 7.27
N GLY A 81 -26.44 5.85 8.12
CA GLY A 81 -27.12 6.51 9.25
C GLY A 81 -27.41 5.61 10.45
N LYS A 82 -27.07 4.31 10.37
CA LYS A 82 -27.26 3.34 11.47
C LYS A 82 -26.19 3.50 12.56
N PRO A 83 -26.51 3.31 13.85
CA PRO A 83 -25.52 3.39 14.91
C PRO A 83 -24.43 2.32 14.74
N LYS A 84 -23.14 2.73 14.72
CA LYS A 84 -22.02 1.79 14.61
C LYS A 84 -21.93 0.96 15.88
N ARG A 85 -21.88 -0.37 15.72
CA ARG A 85 -21.76 -1.30 16.85
C ARG A 85 -20.40 -1.13 17.54
N ASN A 86 -20.41 -0.98 18.87
CA ASN A 86 -19.18 -0.98 19.68
C ASN A 86 -18.38 -2.26 19.44
N LEU A 87 -17.25 -2.13 18.76
CA LEU A 87 -16.31 -3.20 18.49
C LEU A 87 -15.25 -3.25 19.60
N ALA A 88 -14.79 -4.46 19.94
CA ALA A 88 -13.71 -4.64 20.90
C ALA A 88 -12.48 -3.81 20.51
N LEU A 89 -11.89 -3.11 21.49
CA LEU A 89 -10.74 -2.22 21.28
C LEU A 89 -9.58 -2.92 20.55
N LYS A 90 -9.33 -4.20 20.87
CA LYS A 90 -8.31 -5.05 20.22
C LYS A 90 -8.56 -5.21 18.71
N ARG A 91 -9.83 -5.37 18.29
CA ARG A 91 -10.20 -5.54 16.89
C ARG A 91 -10.05 -4.26 16.09
N LEU A 92 -10.48 -3.12 16.65
CA LEU A 92 -10.28 -1.80 16.04
C LEU A 92 -8.78 -1.47 15.90
N LYS A 93 -7.98 -1.75 16.93
CA LYS A 93 -6.52 -1.51 16.92
C LYS A 93 -5.84 -2.34 15.83
N ARG A 94 -6.22 -3.61 15.67
CA ARG A 94 -5.71 -4.49 14.62
C ARG A 94 -6.04 -3.96 13.21
N ARG A 95 -7.27 -3.48 13.02
CA ARG A 95 -7.71 -2.92 11.73
C ARG A 95 -6.96 -1.61 11.39
N TYR A 96 -6.78 -0.73 12.37
CA TYR A 96 -5.98 0.48 12.22
C TYR A 96 -4.52 0.17 11.86
N LEU A 97 -3.91 -0.81 12.56
CA LEU A 97 -2.52 -1.19 12.32
C LEU A 97 -2.29 -1.72 10.89
N ARG A 98 -3.28 -2.42 10.33
CA ARG A 98 -3.23 -2.92 8.95
C ARG A 98 -3.22 -1.80 7.90
N LEU A 99 -3.86 -0.67 8.20
CA LEU A 99 -3.92 0.51 7.31
C LEU A 99 -2.79 1.50 7.57
N LYS A 100 -1.90 1.23 8.52
CA LYS A 100 -0.73 2.06 8.75
C LYS A 100 0.25 1.85 7.57
N PRO A 101 0.72 2.94 6.92
CA PRO A 101 1.76 2.80 5.89
C PRO A 101 2.97 2.09 6.50
N ARG A 102 3.55 1.18 5.71
CA ARG A 102 4.76 0.43 6.08
C ARG A 102 5.98 1.33 6.00
#